data_AF-A0A9X9F3A7-F1
#
_entry.id   AF-A0A9X9F3A7-F1
#
_cell.length_a   1.000
_cell.length_b   1.000
_cell.length_c   1.000
_cell.angle_alpha   90.00
_cell.angle_beta   90.00
_cell.angle_gamma   90.00
#
_symmetry.space_group_name_H-M   'P 1'
#
loop_
_entity.id
_entity.type
_entity.pdbx_description
1 polymer ?
#
loop_
_entity_poly.entity_id
_entity_poly.type
_entity_poly.pdbx_seq_one_letter_code
_entity_poly.pdbx_strand_id
1 'polypeptide(L)'
;PKWHSLVNELIHDYENMDDSSFYEKYKKTIGIGQVWFLPQEYEEENEQKNLLGSLIVFALTVRDYILQLDYKEDLEDYIDNLKIFWNGSETKLIQFMLENDQNYYAWVPKEANIPNMYEVKIESVDVEEVL
;
A
#
# COMPACT_ATOMS: atom_id res chain seq x y z
N PRO A 1 -15.65 -6.53 7.76
CA PRO A 1 -16.05 -6.60 6.34
C PRO A 1 -15.78 -5.29 5.55
N LYS A 2 -14.55 -4.76 5.52
CA LYS A 2 -14.34 -3.33 5.16
C LYS A 2 -13.35 -2.98 4.04
N TRP A 3 -12.28 -3.75 3.81
CA TRP A 3 -11.27 -3.37 2.80
C TRP A 3 -11.69 -3.68 1.36
N HIS A 4 -12.36 -4.81 1.11
CA HIS A 4 -12.75 -5.21 -0.25
C HIS A 4 -13.61 -4.17 -0.96
N SER A 5 -14.57 -3.54 -0.26
CA SER A 5 -15.42 -2.50 -0.86
C SER A 5 -14.60 -1.28 -1.26
N LEU A 6 -13.62 -0.88 -0.43
CA LEU A 6 -12.73 0.24 -0.72
C LEU A 6 -11.85 -0.07 -1.93
N VAL A 7 -11.22 -1.25 -1.94
CA VAL A 7 -10.34 -1.66 -3.05
C VAL A 7 -11.13 -1.80 -4.34
N ASN A 8 -12.33 -2.39 -4.30
CA ASN A 8 -13.17 -2.52 -5.49
C ASN A 8 -13.64 -1.17 -6.04
N GLU A 9 -14.00 -0.22 -5.16
CA GLU A 9 -14.35 1.14 -5.57
C GLU A 9 -13.14 1.86 -6.21
N LEU A 10 -11.97 1.75 -5.59
CA LEU A 10 -10.73 2.33 -6.10
C LEU A 10 -10.38 1.79 -7.50
N ILE A 11 -10.42 0.46 -7.67
CA ILE A 11 -10.16 -0.20 -8.96
C ILE A 11 -11.17 0.29 -10.01
N HIS A 12 -12.46 0.30 -9.66
CA HIS A 12 -13.51 0.75 -10.56
C HIS A 12 -13.28 2.21 -11.00
N ASP A 13 -12.98 3.11 -10.06
CA ASP A 13 -12.73 4.50 -10.38
C ASP A 13 -11.46 4.68 -11.22
N TYR A 14 -10.38 3.96 -10.91
CA TYR A 14 -9.13 4.03 -11.66
C TYR A 14 -9.30 3.61 -13.12
N GLU A 15 -10.20 2.66 -13.38
CA GLU A 15 -10.53 2.19 -14.73
C GLU A 15 -11.49 3.11 -15.49
N ASN A 16 -12.33 3.89 -14.80
CA ASN A 16 -13.48 4.57 -15.41
C ASN A 16 -13.47 6.10 -15.27
N MET A 17 -12.65 6.68 -14.39
CA MET A 17 -12.52 8.13 -14.20
C MET A 17 -11.32 8.69 -14.98
N ASP A 18 -11.40 9.95 -15.37
CA ASP A 18 -10.22 10.69 -15.83
C ASP A 18 -9.27 10.98 -14.65
N ASP A 19 -7.99 11.17 -14.95
CA ASP A 19 -6.94 11.30 -13.94
C ASP A 19 -7.17 12.51 -13.02
N SER A 20 -7.70 13.62 -13.54
CA SER A 20 -7.99 14.81 -12.74
C SER A 20 -9.10 14.53 -11.73
N SER A 21 -10.21 13.91 -12.17
CA SER A 21 -11.31 13.52 -11.29
C SER A 21 -10.89 12.47 -10.27
N PHE A 22 -10.06 11.49 -10.66
CA PHE A 22 -9.51 10.50 -9.75
C PHE A 22 -8.62 11.17 -8.71
N TYR A 23 -7.70 12.04 -9.15
CA TYR A 23 -6.78 12.76 -8.28
C TYR A 23 -7.54 13.55 -7.22
N GLU A 24 -8.52 14.37 -7.60
CA GLU A 24 -9.27 15.19 -6.63
C GLU A 24 -10.07 14.33 -5.63
N LYS A 25 -10.64 13.20 -6.06
CA LYS A 25 -11.34 12.26 -5.17
C LYS A 25 -10.39 11.64 -4.14
N TYR A 26 -9.21 11.23 -4.60
CA TYR A 26 -8.29 10.41 -3.81
C TYR A 26 -7.18 11.19 -3.09
N LYS A 27 -6.94 12.46 -3.46
CA LYS A 27 -5.92 13.36 -2.91
C LYS A 27 -5.82 13.32 -1.39
N LYS A 28 -6.98 13.43 -0.74
CA LYS A 28 -7.10 13.44 0.73
C LYS A 28 -7.56 12.11 1.30
N THR A 29 -8.35 11.34 0.56
CA THR A 29 -9.03 10.16 1.12
C THR A 29 -8.11 8.95 1.26
N ILE A 30 -7.11 8.84 0.39
CA ILE A 30 -6.03 7.84 0.49
C ILE A 30 -4.64 8.48 0.50
N GLY A 31 -4.55 9.81 0.58
CA GLY A 31 -3.29 10.53 0.79
C GLY A 31 -2.40 10.67 -0.44
N ILE A 32 -2.88 10.45 -1.68
CA ILE A 32 -2.04 10.62 -2.88
C ILE A 32 -1.46 12.05 -3.00
N GLY A 33 -2.08 13.05 -2.37
CA GLY A 33 -1.56 14.41 -2.30
C GLY A 33 -0.29 14.59 -1.46
N GLN A 34 0.12 13.56 -0.70
CA GLN A 34 1.40 13.51 0.02
C GLN A 34 2.54 13.00 -0.88
N VAL A 35 2.20 12.27 -1.94
CA VAL A 35 3.16 11.73 -2.92
C VAL A 35 3.23 12.66 -4.14
N TRP A 36 2.08 12.94 -4.76
CA TRP A 36 1.94 13.87 -5.88
C TRP A 36 1.26 15.15 -5.40
N PHE A 37 2.07 16.18 -5.12
CA PHE A 37 1.60 17.44 -4.58
C PHE A 37 0.71 18.19 -5.58
N LEU A 38 1.03 18.08 -6.86
CA LEU A 38 0.29 18.65 -7.98
C LEU A 38 -0.44 17.55 -8.78
N PRO A 39 -1.64 17.83 -9.34
CA PRO A 39 -2.34 16.89 -10.21
C PRO A 39 -1.49 16.45 -11.41
N GLN A 40 -0.68 17.35 -11.98
CA GLN A 40 0.14 17.07 -13.15
C GLN A 40 1.21 16.00 -12.87
N GLU A 41 1.79 15.98 -11.66
CA GLU A 41 2.78 14.97 -11.27
C GLU A 41 2.13 13.57 -11.27
N TYR A 42 0.90 13.47 -10.76
CA TYR A 42 0.13 12.23 -10.82
C TYR A 42 -0.23 11.85 -12.27
N GLU A 43 -0.69 12.80 -13.08
CA GLU A 43 -1.05 12.54 -14.48
C GLU A 43 0.14 12.05 -15.30
N GLU A 44 1.32 12.66 -15.13
CA GLU A 44 2.56 12.28 -15.81
C GLU A 44 3.00 10.86 -15.41
N GLU A 45 3.02 10.54 -14.12
CA GLU A 45 3.41 9.20 -13.66
C GLU A 45 2.34 8.13 -13.98
N ASN A 46 1.07 8.52 -14.06
CA ASN A 46 -0.03 7.62 -14.41
C ASN A 46 -0.23 7.44 -15.92
N GLU A 47 0.57 8.07 -16.78
CA GLU A 47 0.38 8.03 -18.24
C GLU A 47 0.37 6.59 -18.79
N GLN A 48 1.18 5.71 -18.23
CA GLN A 48 1.25 4.29 -18.59
C GLN A 48 0.26 3.40 -17.81
N LYS A 49 -0.61 4.00 -16.99
CA LYS A 49 -1.59 3.33 -16.12
C LYS A 49 -0.98 2.25 -15.23
N ASN A 50 0.21 2.51 -14.72
CA ASN A 50 1.01 1.56 -13.92
C ASN A 50 1.14 1.98 -12.45
N LEU A 51 0.06 2.48 -11.83
CA LEU A 51 0.05 2.93 -10.42
C LEU A 51 -0.96 2.20 -9.53
N LEU A 52 -1.72 1.24 -10.06
CA LEU A 52 -2.85 0.64 -9.35
C LEU A 52 -2.43 -0.09 -8.06
N GLY A 53 -1.35 -0.86 -8.10
CA GLY A 53 -0.80 -1.52 -6.92
C GLY A 53 -0.41 -0.50 -5.84
N SER A 54 0.27 0.57 -6.23
CA SER A 54 0.69 1.65 -5.32
C SER A 54 -0.51 2.34 -4.67
N LEU A 55 -1.54 2.66 -5.45
CA LEU A 55 -2.79 3.26 -4.98
C LEU A 55 -3.53 2.36 -3.98
N ILE A 56 -3.54 1.03 -4.21
CA ILE A 56 -4.10 0.06 -3.27
C ILE A 56 -3.31 0.03 -1.95
N VAL A 57 -1.97 0.08 -2.01
CA VAL A 57 -1.12 0.16 -0.80
C VAL A 57 -1.49 1.39 0.03
N PHE A 58 -1.62 2.56 -0.60
CA PHE A 58 -2.02 3.79 0.10
C PHE A 58 -3.42 3.68 0.72
N ALA A 59 -4.39 3.15 -0.04
CA ALA A 59 -5.75 2.97 0.45
C ALA A 59 -5.83 2.04 1.68
N LEU A 60 -5.03 0.96 1.69
CA LEU A 60 -4.95 0.02 2.79
C LEU A 60 -4.18 0.60 3.99
N THR A 61 -3.20 1.46 3.74
CA THR A 61 -2.44 2.18 4.77
C THR A 61 -3.36 3.13 5.56
N VAL A 62 -4.20 3.92 4.89
CA VAL A 62 -5.17 4.84 5.53
C VAL A 62 -6.26 4.11 6.34
N ARG A 63 -6.29 2.78 6.28
CA ARG A 63 -7.20 1.91 7.02
C ARG A 63 -6.49 1.01 8.03
N ASP A 64 -5.20 1.25 8.28
CA ASP A 64 -4.31 0.48 9.15
C ASP A 64 -4.19 -1.01 8.78
N TYR A 65 -4.42 -1.36 7.52
CA TYR A 65 -4.16 -2.72 7.02
C TYR A 65 -2.69 -2.92 6.67
N ILE A 66 -2.00 -1.83 6.33
CA ILE A 66 -0.58 -1.76 6.04
C ILE A 66 0.02 -0.73 6.99
N LEU A 67 1.14 -1.07 7.63
CA LEU A 67 1.95 -0.13 8.40
C LEU A 67 2.84 0.65 7.42
N GLN A 68 2.76 1.96 7.46
CA GLN A 68 3.68 2.86 6.78
C GLN A 68 4.66 3.43 7.80
N LEU A 69 5.95 3.44 7.45
CA LEU A 69 7.04 4.04 8.22
C LEU A 69 7.84 4.97 7.32
N ASP A 70 8.32 6.09 7.86
CA ASP A 70 9.36 6.89 7.20
C ASP A 70 10.64 6.08 7.08
N TYR A 71 11.45 6.31 6.03
CA TYR A 71 12.70 5.57 5.83
C TYR A 71 13.71 5.66 6.99
N LYS A 72 13.54 6.62 7.90
CA LYS A 72 14.37 6.78 9.11
C LYS A 72 13.86 6.04 10.34
N GLU A 73 12.64 5.51 10.28
CA GLU A 73 12.02 4.80 11.40
C GLU A 73 12.42 3.33 11.38
N ASP A 74 12.77 2.81 12.56
CA ASP A 74 13.15 1.41 12.72
C ASP A 74 11.91 0.53 12.89
N LEU A 75 11.78 -0.52 12.08
CA LEU A 75 10.62 -1.42 12.11
C LEU A 75 10.43 -2.09 13.49
N GLU A 76 11.52 -2.35 14.22
CA GLU A 76 11.49 -3.00 15.55
C GLU A 76 10.58 -2.24 16.54
N ASP A 77 10.58 -0.90 16.46
CA ASP A 77 9.81 -0.04 17.35
C ASP A 77 8.28 -0.11 17.09
N TYR A 78 7.88 -0.61 15.91
CA TYR A 78 6.49 -0.56 15.44
C TYR A 78 5.89 -1.92 15.12
N ILE A 79 6.69 -2.99 15.00
CA ILE A 79 6.24 -4.31 14.56
C ILE A 79 5.15 -4.89 15.47
N ASP A 80 5.23 -4.65 16.78
CA ASP A 80 4.25 -5.09 17.76
C ASP A 80 2.89 -4.38 17.62
N ASN A 81 2.87 -3.21 16.97
CA ASN A 81 1.65 -2.45 16.72
C ASN A 81 0.95 -2.86 15.40
N LEU A 82 1.62 -3.65 14.55
CA LEU A 82 1.07 -4.07 13.27
C LEU A 82 -0.06 -5.09 13.47
N LYS A 83 -1.24 -4.75 12.94
CA LYS A 83 -2.45 -5.57 13.09
C LYS A 83 -2.33 -6.89 12.31
N ILE A 84 -2.65 -8.00 12.97
CA ILE A 84 -2.79 -9.32 12.33
C ILE A 84 -4.27 -9.54 11.99
N PHE A 85 -4.58 -9.60 10.69
CA PHE A 85 -5.94 -9.83 10.21
C PHE A 85 -6.25 -11.32 9.89
N TRP A 86 -5.24 -12.19 9.99
CA TRP A 86 -5.28 -13.60 9.60
C TRP A 86 -5.44 -14.51 10.82
N ASN A 87 -6.58 -14.40 11.50
CA ASN A 87 -6.84 -15.10 12.76
C ASN A 87 -6.59 -16.62 12.67
N GLY A 88 -5.56 -17.11 13.37
CA GLY A 88 -5.27 -18.54 13.53
C GLY A 88 -4.34 -19.15 12.48
N SER A 89 -3.86 -18.37 11.50
CA SER A 89 -2.82 -18.81 10.56
C SER A 89 -1.44 -18.37 11.02
N GLU A 90 -0.41 -19.16 10.74
CA GLU A 90 0.97 -18.66 10.79
C GLU A 90 1.14 -17.54 9.76
N THR A 91 1.71 -16.42 10.18
CA THR A 91 1.95 -15.27 9.31
C THR A 91 3.44 -15.05 9.10
N LYS A 92 3.78 -14.40 7.97
CA LYS A 92 5.09 -13.83 7.70
C LYS A 92 4.94 -12.33 7.42
N LEU A 93 5.99 -11.57 7.71
CA LEU A 93 6.03 -10.16 7.39
C LEU A 93 6.47 -9.98 5.95
N ILE A 94 5.79 -9.09 5.23
CA ILE A 94 6.18 -8.68 3.89
C ILE A 94 6.33 -7.17 3.81
N GLN A 95 7.16 -6.72 2.86
CA GLN A 95 7.30 -5.33 2.48
C GLN A 95 6.78 -5.12 1.04
N PHE A 96 6.04 -4.03 0.83
CA PHE A 96 5.66 -3.55 -0.49
C PHE A 96 6.70 -2.53 -0.96
N MET A 97 7.35 -2.80 -2.09
CA MET A 97 8.43 -1.98 -2.63
C MET A 97 7.84 -0.88 -3.52
N LEU A 98 7.74 0.33 -2.98
CA LEU A 98 7.33 1.54 -3.70
C LEU A 98 8.54 2.46 -3.87
N GLU A 99 8.61 3.19 -4.98
CA GLU A 99 9.69 4.13 -5.28
C GLU A 99 9.47 5.49 -4.58
N ASN A 100 9.36 5.47 -3.24
CA ASN A 100 9.25 6.67 -2.42
C ASN A 100 10.08 6.54 -1.11
N ASP A 101 10.01 7.54 -0.24
CA ASP A 101 10.77 7.62 1.01
C ASP A 101 10.10 6.92 2.19
N GLN A 102 9.17 6.00 1.91
CA GLN A 102 8.36 5.30 2.91
C GLN A 102 8.49 3.78 2.75
N ASN A 103 8.39 3.07 3.86
CA ASN A 103 8.34 1.63 3.90
C ASN A 103 6.94 1.15 4.27
N TYR A 104 6.46 0.08 3.63
CA TYR A 104 5.09 -0.41 3.78
C TYR A 104 5.07 -1.90 4.14
N TYR A 105 4.49 -2.26 5.28
CA TYR A 105 4.53 -3.61 5.82
C TYR A 105 3.15 -4.19 6.13
N ALA A 106 3.01 -5.50 5.94
CA ALA A 106 1.81 -6.23 6.37
C ALA A 106 2.13 -7.67 6.77
N TRP A 107 1.36 -8.18 7.72
CA TRP A 107 1.31 -9.62 8.00
C TRP A 107 0.45 -10.31 6.96
N VAL A 108 0.97 -11.36 6.35
CA VAL A 108 0.25 -12.24 5.41
C VAL A 108 0.42 -13.70 5.82
N PRO A 109 -0.49 -14.61 5.41
CA PRO A 109 -0.32 -16.04 5.69
C PRO A 109 1.01 -16.55 5.12
N LYS A 110 1.72 -17.38 5.88
CA LYS A 110 3.08 -17.85 5.54
C LYS A 110 3.13 -18.59 4.20
N GLU A 111 2.07 -19.35 3.92
CA GLU A 111 1.84 -20.10 2.68
C GLU A 111 1.53 -19.22 1.46
N ALA A 112 1.20 -17.94 1.66
CA ALA A 112 0.92 -17.03 0.57
C ALA A 112 2.18 -16.81 -0.26
N ASN A 113 2.13 -17.19 -1.54
CA ASN A 113 3.20 -16.92 -2.51
C ASN A 113 2.77 -15.78 -3.42
N ILE A 114 3.04 -14.55 -2.99
CA ILE A 114 2.64 -13.32 -3.69
C ILE A 114 3.91 -12.52 -3.99
N PRO A 115 4.56 -12.75 -5.15
CA PRO A 115 5.79 -12.04 -5.51
C PRO A 115 5.54 -10.57 -5.87
N ASN A 116 4.31 -10.24 -6.27
CA ASN A 116 3.91 -8.89 -6.65
C ASN A 116 2.41 -8.67 -6.45
N MET A 117 2.03 -7.42 -6.25
CA MET A 117 0.65 -6.93 -6.31
C MET A 117 0.58 -5.88 -7.43
N TYR A 118 0.02 -6.27 -8.57
CA TYR A 118 0.13 -5.49 -9.81
C TYR A 118 1.61 -5.20 -10.12
N GLU A 119 1.98 -3.92 -10.25
CA GLU A 119 3.34 -3.45 -10.49
C GLU A 119 4.24 -3.48 -9.25
N VAL A 120 3.65 -3.53 -8.04
CA VAL A 120 4.39 -3.42 -6.79
C VAL A 120 5.03 -4.75 -6.45
N LYS A 121 6.36 -4.77 -6.36
CA LYS A 121 7.12 -5.94 -5.91
C LYS A 121 6.92 -6.15 -4.41
N ILE A 122 6.84 -7.41 -4.00
CA ILE A 122 6.69 -7.79 -2.60
C ILE A 122 7.89 -8.63 -2.17
N GLU A 123 8.49 -8.26 -1.04
CA GLU A 123 9.62 -8.97 -0.44
C GLU A 123 9.23 -9.52 0.94
N SER A 124 9.80 -10.66 1.33
CA SER A 124 9.63 -11.18 2.69
C SER A 124 10.66 -10.51 3.60
N VAL A 125 10.24 -10.18 4.82
CA VAL A 125 11.11 -9.57 5.83
C VAL A 125 11.43 -10.64 6.88
N ASP A 126 12.72 -10.88 7.10
CA ASP A 126 13.18 -11.82 8.13
C ASP A 126 13.11 -11.14 9.50
N VAL A 127 12.04 -11.44 10.24
CA VAL A 127 11.73 -10.81 11.53
C VAL A 127 12.74 -11.18 12.61
N GLU A 128 13.44 -12.32 12.50
CA GLU A 128 14.52 -12.71 13.43
C GLU A 128 15.79 -11.87 13.27
N GLU A 129 15.95 -11.13 12.16
CA GLU A 129 17.06 -10.17 11.98
C GLU A 129 16.69 -8.76 12.49
N VAL A 130 15.42 -8.55 12.87
CA VAL A 130 14.81 -7.27 13.26
C VAL A 130 14.35 -7.31 14.74
N LEU A 131 14.70 -8.35 15.50
CA LEU A 131 14.39 -8.53 16.93
C LEU A 131 15.59 -9.14 17.66
#